data_AF-A0A9D0AB73-F1
#
_entry.id   AF-A0A9D0AB73-F1
#
_cell.length_a   1.000
_cell.length_b   1.000
_cell.length_c   1.000
_cell.angle_alpha   90.00
_cell.angle_beta   90.00
_cell.angle_gamma   90.00
#
_symmetry.space_group_name_H-M   'P 1'
#
loop_
_entity.id
_entity.type
_entity.pdbx_description
1 polymer ?
#
loop_
_entity_poly.entity_id
_entity_poly.type
_entity_poly.pdbx_seq_one_letter_code
_entity_poly.pdbx_strand_id
1 'polypeptide(L)' 'IELNVVIGQCLSRRIDNIDEVRSEVSAWQRHRNNKEAKVNWQFTADNARIKLSRLYPTLDS' A
#
# COMPACT_ATOMS: atom_id res chain seq x y z
N ILE A 1 -3.84 -1.13 -1.48
CA ILE A 1 -3.19 -2.23 -0.73
C ILE A 1 -3.02 -1.89 0.75
N GLU A 2 -2.81 -0.63 1.14
CA GLU A 2 -2.55 -0.28 2.56
C GLU A 2 -3.79 -0.14 3.45
N LEU A 3 -4.95 0.27 2.92
CA LEU A 3 -6.18 0.47 3.69
C LEU A 3 -6.70 -0.82 4.34
N ASN A 4 -6.69 -1.95 3.60
CA ASN A 4 -7.10 -3.25 4.14
C ASN A 4 -6.16 -3.76 5.25
N VAL A 5 -4.88 -3.39 5.19
CA VAL A 5 -3.91 -3.80 6.21
C VAL A 5 -4.14 -3.02 7.51
N VAL A 6 -4.42 -1.71 7.43
CA VAL A 6 -4.81 -0.91 8.60
C VAL A 6 -6.09 -1.47 9.22
N ILE A 7 -7.08 -1.79 8.41
CA ILE A 7 -8.36 -2.34 8.90
C ILE A 7 -8.13 -3.70 9.60
N GLY A 8 -7.36 -4.60 8.99
CA GLY A 8 -7.12 -5.94 9.53
C GLY A 8 -6.14 -6.00 10.72
N GLN A 9 -5.14 -5.11 10.78
CA GLN A 9 -4.08 -5.16 11.79
C GLN A 9 -4.23 -4.13 12.91
N CYS A 10 -4.87 -2.99 12.64
CA CYS A 10 -5.01 -1.89 13.59
C CYS A 10 -6.47 -1.72 14.06
N LEU A 11 -7.45 -1.95 13.18
CA LEU A 11 -8.86 -1.69 13.46
C LEU A 11 -9.72 -2.96 13.51
N SER A 12 -9.11 -4.11 13.89
CA SER A 12 -9.82 -5.37 14.10
C SER A 12 -10.75 -5.37 15.32
N ARG A 13 -10.78 -4.26 16.06
CA ARG A 13 -11.67 -3.98 17.19
C ARG A 13 -12.51 -2.73 16.89
N ARG A 14 -13.73 -2.67 17.42
CA ARG A 14 -14.55 -1.46 17.36
C ARG A 14 -13.98 -0.42 18.34
N ILE A 15 -13.74 0.79 17.83
CA ILE A 15 -13.27 1.93 18.61
C ILE A 15 -14.31 3.02 18.45
N ASP A 16 -14.98 3.37 19.54
CA ASP A 16 -16.10 4.31 19.51
C ASP A 16 -15.62 5.79 19.47
N ASN A 17 -14.32 6.03 19.69
CA ASN A 17 -13.71 7.36 19.68
C ASN A 17 -12.74 7.54 18.49
N ILE A 18 -13.01 8.55 17.67
CA ILE A 18 -12.21 8.86 16.48
C ILE A 18 -10.80 9.39 16.79
N ASP A 19 -10.60 10.04 17.94
CA ASP A 19 -9.28 10.50 18.37
C ASP A 19 -8.38 9.33 18.77
N GLU A 20 -8.98 8.31 19.36
CA GLU A 20 -8.29 7.06 19.72
C GLU A 20 -7.89 6.29 18.45
N VAL A 21 -8.77 6.23 17.44
CA VAL A 21 -8.47 5.68 16.12
C VAL A 21 -7.28 6.41 15.47
N ARG A 22 -7.27 7.75 15.51
CA ARG A 22 -6.19 8.56 14.93
C ARG A 22 -4.84 8.31 15.60
N SER A 23 -4.84 8.17 16.92
CA SER A 23 -3.63 7.87 17.71
C SER A 23 -3.07 6.49 17.35
N GLU A 24 -3.92 5.46 17.30
CA GLU A 24 -3.50 4.10 16.94
C GLU A 24 -2.99 4.01 15.51
N VAL A 25 -3.69 4.59 14.54
CA VAL A 25 -3.26 4.60 13.13
C VAL A 25 -1.90 5.31 12.99
N SER A 26 -1.70 6.41 13.71
CA SER A 26 -0.42 7.14 13.71
C SER A 26 0.72 6.32 14.32
N ALA A 27 0.46 5.60 15.41
CA ALA A 27 1.43 4.71 16.04
C ALA A 27 1.76 3.51 15.14
N TRP A 28 0.75 2.91 14.53
CA TRP A 28 0.90 1.79 13.58
C TRP A 28 1.67 2.22 12.33
N GLN A 29 1.36 3.39 11.77
CA GLN A 29 2.08 3.95 10.62
C GLN A 29 3.56 4.19 10.96
N ARG A 30 3.87 4.76 12.13
CA ARG A 30 5.26 4.92 12.58
C ARG A 30 5.97 3.57 12.75
N HIS A 31 5.30 2.57 13.31
CA HIS A 31 5.88 1.23 13.45
C HIS A 31 6.17 0.58 12.08
N ARG A 32 5.25 0.70 11.11
CA ARG A 32 5.42 0.20 9.74
C ARG A 32 6.52 0.95 8.98
N ASN A 33 6.61 2.26 9.12
CA ASN A 33 7.64 3.08 8.51
C ASN A 33 9.03 2.75 9.08
N ASN A 34 9.13 2.54 10.40
CA ASN A 34 10.37 2.11 11.05
C ASN A 34 10.78 0.68 10.71
N LYS A 35 9.83 -0.16 10.29
CA LYS A 35 10.11 -1.54 9.88
C LYS A 35 10.78 -1.64 8.50
N GLU A 36 11.08 -0.50 7.84
CA GLU A 36 11.65 -0.44 6.49
C GLU A 36 11.06 -1.52 5.60
N ALA A 37 9.72 -1.63 5.59
CA ALA A 37 9.02 -2.57 4.73
C ALA A 37 9.15 -2.03 3.29
N LYS A 38 10.36 -2.15 2.73
CA LYS A 38 10.64 -1.89 1.34
C LYS A 38 9.71 -2.81 0.57
N VAL A 39 8.71 -2.21 -0.05
CA VAL A 39 7.91 -2.90 -1.04
C VAL A 39 8.90 -3.35 -2.08
N ASN A 40 9.23 -4.64 -2.06
CA ASN A 40 10.19 -5.22 -2.97
C ASN A 40 9.45 -5.37 -4.30
N TRP A 41 9.42 -4.28 -5.07
CA TRP A 41 8.71 -4.19 -6.33
C TRP A 41 9.35 -5.16 -7.33
N GLN A 42 8.86 -6.40 -7.38
CA GLN A 42 9.27 -7.39 -8.38
C GLN A 42 8.73 -7.06 -9.78
N PHE A 43 7.80 -6.12 -9.86
CA PHE A 43 7.20 -5.66 -11.10
C PHE A 43 7.68 -4.24 -11.39
N THR A 44 8.80 -4.13 -12.10
CA THR A 44 9.32 -2.86 -12.59
C THR A 44 8.47 -2.36 -13.76
N ALA A 45 8.54 -1.05 -14.04
CA ALA A 45 7.89 -0.47 -15.21
C ALA A 45 8.33 -1.17 -16.52
N ASP A 46 9.59 -1.57 -16.59
CA ASP A 46 10.13 -2.33 -17.72
C ASP A 46 9.48 -3.72 -17.85
N ASN A 47 9.36 -4.45 -16.74
CA ASN A 47 8.67 -5.75 -16.70
C ASN A 47 7.19 -5.60 -17.08
N ALA A 48 6.55 -4.50 -16.66
CA ALA A 48 5.17 -4.18 -17.04
C ALA A 48 5.04 -3.92 -18.54
N ARG A 49 6.00 -3.22 -19.14
CA ARG A 49 5.99 -2.88 -20.57
C ARG A 49 6.15 -4.11 -21.46
N ILE A 50 6.93 -5.10 -21.01
CA ILE A 50 7.07 -6.39 -21.69
C ILE A 50 5.79 -7.23 -21.55
N LYS A 51 5.28 -7.38 -20.31
CA LYS A 51 4.13 -8.27 -20.02
C LYS A 51 2.80 -7.71 -20.52
N LEU A 52 2.65 -6.39 -20.57
CA LEU A 52 1.44 -5.68 -20.99
C LEU A 52 1.61 -4.99 -22.35
N SER A 53 2.57 -5.45 -23.17
CA SER A 53 2.88 -4.87 -24.49
C SER A 53 1.64 -4.65 -25.37
N ARG A 54 0.66 -5.56 -25.30
CA ARG A 54 -0.62 -5.47 -26.03
C ARG A 54 -1.53 -4.32 -25.61
N LEU A 55 -1.38 -3.80 -24.40
CA LEU A 55 -2.20 -2.69 -23.86
C LEU A 55 -1.60 -1.31 -24.18
N TYR A 56 -0.34 -1.26 -24.62
CA TYR A 56 0.27 0.01 -24.99
C TYR A 56 -0.01 0.28 -26.47
N PRO A 57 -0.60 1.44 -26.81
CA PRO A 57 -0.74 1.81 -28.21
C PRO A 57 0.65 1.90 -28.83
N THR A 58 0.84 1.28 -29.99
CA THR A 58 2.00 1.58 -30.83
C THR A 58 1.87 3.05 -31.19
N LEU A 59 2.82 3.86 -30.72
CA LEU A 59 2.96 5.22 -31.19
C LEU A 59 3.51 5.13 -32.61
N ASP A 60 2.64 4.77 -33.56
CA ASP A 60 2.95 4.84 -34.98
C ASP A 60 3.06 6.33 -35.32
N SER A 61 4.25 6.71 -35.79
CA SER A 61 4.55 8.04 -36.37
C SER A 61 4.36 8.00 -37.88
#